data_AF-A0A7S2EAS9-F1
#
_entry.id   AF-A0A7S2EAS9-F1
#
_cell.length_a   1.000
_cell.length_b   1.000
_cell.length_c   1.000
_cell.angle_alpha   90.00
_cell.angle_beta   90.00
_cell.angle_gamma   90.00
#
_symmetry.space_group_name_H-M   'P 1'
#
loop_
_entity.id
_entity.type
_entity.pdbx_description
1 polymer ?
#
loop_
_entity_poly.entity_id
_entity_poly.type
_entity_poly.pdbx_seq_one_letter_code
_entity_poly.pdbx_strand_id
1 'polypeptide(L)'
;AVSKYLRQNLYANLQAALPALTSLRTSSSTNHSSEEQNKGISKHPPSVQDYKKALQSAFTKVNKEVQRISHWSYQGSTAVAILFHTHKSTTLPSPKTTTTILAANAGDSRAIIGTSNHKSIDLIIDHKPNNPTE
;
A
#
# COMPACT_ATOMS: atom_id res chain seq x y z
N ALA A 1 -13.36 14.73 -12.40
CA ALA A 1 -14.05 13.43 -12.20
C ALA A 1 -13.11 12.32 -11.71
N VAL A 2 -11.85 12.28 -12.18
CA VAL A 2 -10.82 11.31 -11.78
C VAL A 2 -10.57 11.26 -10.26
N SER A 3 -10.52 12.42 -9.58
CA SER A 3 -10.36 12.48 -8.12
C SER A 3 -11.51 11.79 -7.35
N LYS A 4 -12.76 11.92 -7.83
CA LYS A 4 -13.92 11.21 -7.28
C LYS A 4 -13.78 9.69 -7.49
N TYR A 5 -13.33 9.28 -8.68
CA TYR A 5 -13.09 7.88 -8.99
C TYR A 5 -12.00 7.27 -8.09
N LEU A 6 -10.88 7.97 -7.89
CA LEU A 6 -9.82 7.57 -6.94
C LEU A 6 -10.37 7.39 -5.52
N ARG A 7 -11.13 8.37 -5.02
CA ARG A 7 -11.74 8.31 -3.67
C ARG A 7 -12.62 7.07 -3.49
N GLN A 8 -13.37 6.69 -4.52
CA GLN A 8 -14.30 5.57 -4.46
C GLN A 8 -13.62 4.21 -4.63
N ASN A 9 -12.54 4.14 -5.42
CA ASN A 9 -12.01 2.86 -5.91
C ASN A 9 -10.61 2.51 -5.36
N LEU A 10 -9.80 3.48 -4.92
CA LEU A 10 -8.40 3.21 -4.56
C LEU A 10 -8.29 2.26 -3.36
N TYR A 11 -9.04 2.51 -2.29
CA TYR A 11 -9.04 1.65 -1.11
C TYR A 11 -9.65 0.27 -1.39
N ALA A 12 -10.72 0.20 -2.18
CA ALA A 12 -11.32 -1.07 -2.58
C ALA A 12 -10.34 -1.94 -3.39
N ASN A 13 -9.60 -1.33 -4.32
CA ASN A 13 -8.57 -2.02 -5.10
C ASN A 13 -7.37 -2.47 -4.24
N LEU A 14 -7.00 -1.70 -3.22
CA LEU A 14 -6.01 -2.13 -2.22
C LEU A 14 -6.48 -3.39 -1.49
N GLN A 15 -7.71 -3.40 -0.97
CA GLN A 15 -8.27 -4.54 -0.26
C GLN A 15 -8.36 -5.78 -1.16
N ALA A 16 -8.71 -5.62 -2.44
CA ALA A 16 -8.75 -6.72 -3.39
C ALA A 16 -7.36 -7.30 -3.71
N ALA A 17 -6.29 -6.49 -3.67
CA ALA A 17 -4.94 -6.94 -3.98
C ALA A 17 -4.26 -7.70 -2.83
N LEU A 18 -4.61 -7.40 -1.57
CA LEU A 18 -3.94 -7.94 -0.38
C LEU A 18 -4.04 -9.48 -0.23
N PRO A 19 -5.20 -10.14 -0.43
CA PRO A 19 -5.30 -11.59 -0.29
C PRO A 19 -4.39 -12.34 -1.27
N ALA A 20 -4.38 -11.92 -2.55
CA ALA A 20 -3.57 -12.54 -3.59
C ALA A 20 -2.07 -12.48 -3.24
N LEU A 21 -1.59 -11.32 -2.80
CA LEU A 21 -0.19 -11.12 -2.44
C LEU A 21 0.22 -11.92 -1.19
N THR A 22 -0.67 -12.01 -0.21
CA THR A 22 -0.43 -12.81 1.00
C THR A 22 -0.33 -14.31 0.65
N SER A 23 -1.20 -14.80 -0.25
CA SER A 23 -1.16 -16.18 -0.72
C SER A 23 0.10 -16.51 -1.54
N LEU A 24 0.53 -15.62 -2.45
CA LEU A 24 1.75 -15.84 -3.25
C LEU A 24 3.00 -16.05 -2.38
N ARG A 25 3.12 -15.35 -1.24
CA ARG A 25 4.25 -15.51 -0.32
C ARG A 25 4.29 -16.89 0.31
N THR A 26 3.12 -17.45 0.65
CA THR A 26 3.05 -18.80 1.26
C THR A 26 3.49 -19.89 0.29
N SER A 27 3.27 -19.72 -1.02
CA SER A 27 3.72 -20.67 -2.05
C SER A 27 5.22 -20.56 -2.36
N SER A 28 5.86 -19.41 -2.18
CA SER A 28 7.30 -19.24 -2.48
C SER A 28 8.24 -19.79 -1.40
N SER A 29 7.73 -20.13 -0.22
CA SER A 29 8.53 -20.64 0.90
C SER A 29 8.50 -22.17 1.05
N THR A 30 7.83 -22.90 0.14
CA THR A 30 7.61 -24.36 0.22
C THR A 30 8.36 -25.14 -0.87
N ASN A 31 9.67 -24.90 -1.01
CA ASN A 31 10.56 -25.80 -1.77
C ASN A 31 11.64 -26.39 -0.84
N HIS A 32 11.21 -27.27 0.06
CA HIS A 32 11.97 -28.45 0.48
C HIS A 32 11.05 -29.39 1.28
N SER A 33 11.04 -30.65 0.85
CA SER A 33 10.51 -31.84 1.54
C SER A 33 9.01 -32.13 1.42
N SER A 34 8.76 -33.36 0.99
CA SER A 34 7.52 -34.02 0.65
C SER A 34 6.57 -34.28 1.82
N GLU A 35 5.34 -34.62 1.44
CA GLU A 35 4.29 -35.33 2.18
C GLU A 35 3.25 -34.54 2.99
N GLU A 36 2.07 -35.14 2.97
CA GLU A 36 0.72 -34.60 3.10
C GLU A 36 0.40 -34.01 4.47
N GLN A 37 -0.44 -32.96 4.50
CA GLN A 37 -1.74 -32.93 5.21
C GLN A 37 -2.22 -31.47 5.44
N ASN A 38 -3.47 -31.21 5.04
CA ASN A 38 -4.33 -30.09 5.44
C ASN A 38 -3.72 -28.67 5.40
N LYS A 39 -3.77 -28.02 4.22
CA LYS A 39 -3.55 -26.57 4.05
C LYS A 39 -4.69 -25.77 4.71
N GLY A 40 -4.66 -25.66 6.03
CA GLY A 40 -5.21 -24.49 6.70
C GLY A 40 -4.49 -23.27 6.13
N ILE A 41 -5.22 -22.37 5.48
CA ILE A 41 -4.68 -21.10 5.01
C ILE A 41 -4.02 -20.43 6.22
N SER A 42 -2.69 -20.42 6.27
CA SER A 42 -1.98 -19.67 7.29
C SER A 42 -2.33 -18.20 7.10
N LYS A 43 -3.28 -17.72 7.91
CA LYS A 43 -3.76 -16.33 7.95
C LYS A 43 -2.70 -15.45 8.62
N HIS A 44 -1.48 -15.42 8.09
CA HIS A 44 -0.54 -14.41 8.52
C HIS A 44 -1.09 -13.04 8.12
N PRO A 45 -1.10 -12.05 9.03
CA PRO A 45 -1.48 -10.70 8.68
C PRO A 45 -0.56 -10.18 7.56
N PRO A 46 -1.07 -9.36 6.62
CA PRO A 46 -0.25 -8.80 5.56
C PRO A 46 0.91 -7.99 6.14
N SER A 47 2.12 -8.23 5.63
CA SER A 47 3.31 -7.49 6.01
C SER A 47 3.37 -6.11 5.35
N VAL A 48 4.28 -5.27 5.83
CA VAL A 48 4.61 -3.97 5.20
C VAL A 48 4.89 -4.11 3.70
N GLN A 49 5.60 -5.17 3.28
CA GLN A 49 5.91 -5.38 1.86
C GLN A 49 4.68 -5.79 1.05
N ASP A 50 3.75 -6.53 1.65
CA ASP A 50 2.48 -6.88 1.02
C ASP A 50 1.64 -5.62 0.79
N TYR A 51 1.58 -4.71 1.77
CA TYR A 51 0.92 -3.42 1.62
C TYR A 51 1.57 -2.53 0.56
N LYS A 52 2.91 -2.49 0.46
CA LYS A 52 3.60 -1.73 -0.60
C LYS A 52 3.19 -2.22 -1.99
N LYS A 53 3.27 -3.53 -2.23
CA LYS A 53 2.88 -4.15 -3.52
C LYS A 53 1.40 -3.95 -3.80
N ALA A 54 0.55 -4.08 -2.79
CA ALA A 54 -0.90 -3.91 -2.93
C ALA A 54 -1.27 -2.45 -3.27
N LEU A 55 -0.62 -1.46 -2.64
CA LEU A 55 -0.78 -0.04 -2.99
C LEU A 55 -0.36 0.21 -4.44
N GLN A 56 0.83 -0.24 -4.84
CA GLN A 56 1.30 -0.10 -6.23
C GLN A 56 0.32 -0.72 -7.23
N SER A 57 -0.19 -1.92 -6.94
CA SER A 57 -1.17 -2.61 -7.77
C SER A 57 -2.48 -1.83 -7.86
N ALA A 58 -2.98 -1.31 -6.73
CA ALA A 58 -4.21 -0.52 -6.67
C ALA A 58 -4.11 0.78 -7.47
N PHE A 59 -3.03 1.54 -7.31
CA PHE A 59 -2.77 2.76 -8.10
C PHE A 59 -2.69 2.44 -9.61
N THR A 60 -1.94 1.40 -9.97
CA THR A 60 -1.80 0.97 -11.38
C THR A 60 -3.14 0.57 -11.98
N LYS A 61 -3.95 -0.19 -11.24
CA LYS A 61 -5.27 -0.64 -11.70
C LYS A 61 -6.21 0.54 -11.91
N VAL A 62 -6.33 1.42 -10.92
CA VAL A 62 -7.17 2.63 -11.03
C VAL A 62 -6.74 3.50 -12.21
N ASN A 63 -5.43 3.70 -12.40
CA ASN A 63 -4.91 4.45 -13.54
C ASN A 63 -5.33 3.83 -14.88
N LYS A 64 -5.20 2.50 -15.03
CA LYS A 64 -5.65 1.78 -16.22
C LYS A 64 -7.16 1.88 -16.45
N GLU A 65 -7.96 1.87 -15.39
CA GLU A 65 -9.42 2.03 -15.48
C GLU A 65 -9.80 3.44 -15.93
N VAL A 66 -9.16 4.48 -15.36
CA VAL A 66 -9.35 5.88 -15.75
C VAL A 66 -9.01 6.11 -17.21
N GLN A 67 -7.89 5.54 -17.70
CA GLN A 67 -7.49 5.67 -19.11
C GLN A 67 -8.47 5.05 -20.10
N ARG A 68 -9.30 4.09 -19.69
CA ARG A 68 -10.35 3.50 -20.56
C ARG A 68 -11.58 4.39 -20.70
N ILE A 69 -11.72 5.42 -19.88
CA ILE A 69 -12.86 6.32 -19.88
C ILE A 69 -12.54 7.50 -20.79
N SER A 70 -12.99 7.42 -22.05
CA SER A 70 -12.62 8.36 -23.12
C SER A 70 -12.84 9.84 -22.79
N HIS A 71 -13.91 10.17 -22.07
CA HIS A 71 -14.22 11.55 -21.68
C HIS A 71 -13.35 12.09 -20.52
N TRP A 72 -12.45 11.26 -19.97
CA TRP A 72 -11.43 11.66 -18.98
C TRP A 72 -10.01 11.73 -19.57
N SER A 73 -9.84 11.59 -20.89
CA SER A 73 -8.51 11.56 -21.55
C SER A 73 -7.59 12.75 -21.24
N TYR A 74 -8.15 13.89 -20.86
CA TYR A 74 -7.42 15.11 -20.49
C TYR A 74 -7.63 15.52 -19.03
N GLN A 75 -8.19 14.64 -18.22
CA GLN A 75 -8.37 14.86 -16.80
C GLN A 75 -7.37 14.00 -16.03
N GLY A 76 -6.73 14.63 -15.04
CA GLY A 76 -5.87 13.94 -14.09
C GLY A 76 -6.33 14.20 -12.66
N SER A 77 -5.68 13.51 -11.73
CA SER A 77 -5.73 13.83 -10.31
C SER A 77 -4.43 13.35 -9.69
N THR A 78 -3.88 14.16 -8.80
CA THR A 78 -2.88 13.68 -7.85
C THR A 78 -3.56 12.77 -6.82
N ALA A 79 -2.76 12.01 -6.08
CA ALA A 79 -3.25 11.25 -4.94
C ALA A 79 -2.13 10.98 -3.94
N VAL A 80 -2.47 11.13 -2.65
CA VAL A 80 -1.64 10.70 -1.52
C VAL A 80 -2.47 9.75 -0.66
N ALA A 81 -1.89 8.61 -0.31
CA ALA A 81 -2.50 7.62 0.57
C ALA A 81 -1.57 7.31 1.75
N ILE A 82 -2.13 7.36 2.97
CA ILE A 82 -1.43 7.01 4.20
C ILE A 82 -2.06 5.75 4.79
N LEU A 83 -1.22 4.77 5.11
CA LEU A 83 -1.63 3.52 5.72
C LEU A 83 -0.84 3.26 7.01
N PHE A 84 -1.55 2.94 8.08
CA PHE A 84 -0.96 2.54 9.35
C PHE A 84 -0.96 1.01 9.43
N HIS A 85 0.22 0.41 9.40
CA HIS A 85 0.40 -1.01 9.61
C HIS A 85 0.85 -1.26 11.05
N THR A 86 0.05 -1.97 11.83
CA THR A 86 0.38 -2.29 13.23
C THR A 86 0.70 -3.77 13.39
N HIS A 87 1.88 -4.06 13.93
CA HIS A 87 2.35 -5.40 14.24
C HIS A 87 2.53 -5.57 15.76
N LYS A 88 1.94 -6.61 16.33
CA LYS A 88 2.10 -6.99 17.74
C LYS A 88 3.09 -8.14 17.85
N SER A 89 4.25 -7.89 18.46
CA SER A 89 5.21 -8.96 18.78
C SER A 89 4.85 -9.54 20.15
N THR A 90 4.51 -10.83 20.15
CA THR A 90 4.21 -11.63 21.36
C THR A 90 5.42 -12.41 21.87
N THR A 91 6.56 -12.32 21.18
CA THR A 91 7.77 -13.11 21.46
C THR A 91 8.71 -12.48 22.48
N LEU A 92 8.39 -11.28 22.96
CA LEU A 92 9.14 -10.57 24.00
C LEU A 92 8.43 -10.68 25.36
N PRO A 93 9.17 -10.66 26.48
CA PRO A 93 8.60 -10.72 27.84
C PRO A 93 7.59 -9.59 28.15
N SER A 94 7.57 -8.53 27.33
CA SER A 94 6.50 -7.55 27.26
C SER A 94 5.97 -7.44 25.81
N PRO A 95 4.64 -7.47 25.60
CA PRO A 95 4.08 -7.35 24.25
C PRO A 95 4.40 -5.96 23.67
N LYS A 96 5.20 -5.93 22.60
CA LYS A 96 5.56 -4.70 21.91
C LYS A 96 4.69 -4.51 20.67
N THR A 97 4.01 -3.37 20.60
CA THR A 97 3.27 -2.96 19.41
C THR A 97 4.13 -1.99 18.60
N THR A 98 4.40 -2.32 17.34
CA THR A 98 5.09 -1.45 16.40
C THR A 98 4.09 -0.99 15.34
N THR A 99 3.99 0.33 15.14
CA THR A 99 3.20 0.92 14.05
C THR A 99 4.16 1.46 12.99
N THR A 100 4.00 1.01 11.76
CA THR A 100 4.69 1.49 10.58
C THR A 100 3.73 2.34 9.76
N ILE A 101 4.15 3.56 9.43
CA ILE A 101 3.40 4.46 8.54
C ILE A 101 3.93 4.24 7.12
N LEU A 102 3.02 3.92 6.21
CA LEU A 102 3.27 3.79 4.78
C LEU A 102 2.63 4.98 4.08
N ALA A 103 3.41 5.68 3.26
CA ALA A 103 2.92 6.75 2.41
C ALA A 103 3.12 6.39 0.94
N ALA A 104 2.08 6.56 0.13
CA ALA A 104 2.12 6.40 -1.31
C ALA A 104 1.71 7.73 -1.96
N ASN A 105 2.57 8.28 -2.81
CA ASN A 105 2.35 9.54 -3.51
C ASN A 105 2.30 9.31 -5.03
N ALA A 106 1.41 10.06 -5.69
CA ALA A 106 1.40 10.26 -7.12
C ALA A 106 1.05 11.73 -7.39
N GLY A 107 2.05 12.51 -7.80
CA GLY A 107 1.92 13.94 -8.09
C GLY A 107 2.41 14.83 -6.95
N ASP A 108 1.83 16.01 -6.82
CA ASP A 108 2.35 17.08 -5.96
C ASP A 108 1.50 17.39 -4.73
N SER A 109 0.63 16.46 -4.34
CA SER A 109 0.02 16.48 -3.02
C SER A 109 1.04 16.03 -1.97
N ARG A 110 0.88 16.48 -0.71
CA ARG A 110 1.87 16.25 0.36
C ARG A 110 1.26 15.60 1.61
N ALA A 111 2.06 14.80 2.30
CA ALA A 111 1.77 14.32 3.64
C ALA A 111 2.93 14.63 4.58
N ILE A 112 2.59 15.18 5.75
CA ILE A 112 3.52 15.61 6.80
C ILE A 112 2.99 15.05 8.11
N ILE A 113 3.87 14.48 8.94
CA ILE A 113 3.53 14.08 10.30
C ILE A 113 4.07 15.10 11.31
N GLY A 114 3.17 15.59 12.17
CA GLY A 114 3.54 16.36 13.34
C GLY A 114 3.91 15.44 14.50
N THR A 115 4.99 15.76 15.21
CA THR A 115 5.46 15.02 16.38
C THR A 115 5.25 15.83 17.66
N SER A 116 5.20 15.15 18.80
CA SER A 116 4.94 15.76 20.12
C SER A 116 5.97 16.82 20.53
N ASN A 117 7.16 16.81 19.93
CA ASN A 117 8.21 17.82 20.14
C ASN A 117 8.12 19.00 19.15
N HIS A 118 6.92 19.30 18.64
CA HIS A 118 6.65 20.39 17.69
C HIS A 118 7.48 20.33 16.39
N LYS A 119 7.97 19.14 16.01
CA LYS A 119 8.64 18.94 14.72
C LYS A 119 7.64 18.44 13.69
N SER A 120 7.92 18.76 12.44
CA SER A 120 7.22 18.26 11.28
C SER A 120 8.17 17.41 10.46
N ILE A 121 7.72 16.23 10.05
CA ILE A 121 8.50 15.30 9.23
C ILE A 121 7.73 15.07 7.93
N ASP A 122 8.34 15.40 6.79
CA ASP A 122 7.79 15.08 5.48
C ASP A 122 7.78 13.56 5.28
N LEU A 123 6.62 13.00 4.93
CA LEU A 123 6.46 11.57 4.70
C LEU A 123 6.71 11.17 3.23
N ILE A 124 6.65 12.15 2.33
CA ILE A 124 6.75 11.97 0.89
C ILE A 124 7.47 13.14 0.26
N ILE A 125 8.01 12.91 -0.95
CA ILE A 125 8.59 13.95 -1.80
C ILE A 125 7.55 14.27 -2.88
N ASP A 126 7.35 15.55 -3.18
CA ASP A 126 6.46 15.96 -4.27
C ASP A 126 7.05 15.54 -5.62
N HIS A 127 6.21 14.96 -6.48
CA HIS A 127 6.61 14.61 -7.83
C HIS A 127 6.48 15.86 -8.70
N LYS A 128 7.61 16.50 -8.99
CA LYS A 128 7.69 17.75 -9.76
C LYS A 128 8.55 17.55 -11.00
N PRO A 129 8.21 18.16 -12.16
CA PRO A 129 8.95 17.94 -13.41
C PRO A 129 10.43 18.36 -13.38
N ASN A 130 10.79 19.24 -12.45
CA ASN A 130 12.16 19.71 -12.27
C ASN A 130 12.97 18.89 -11.26
N ASN A 131 12.39 17.84 -10.68
CA ASN A 131 13.12 16.91 -9.80
C ASN A 131 13.80 15.83 -10.67
N PRO A 132 15.14 15.76 -10.73
CA PRO A 132 15.85 14.84 -11.62
C PRO A 132 15.77 13.36 -11.19
N THR A 133 15.33 13.08 -9.95
CA THR A 133 15.20 11.71 -9.43
C THR A 133 13.76 11.19 -9.46
N GLU A 134 12.84 11.97 -10.02
CA GLU A 134 11.50 11.51 -10.38
C GLU A 134 11.56 10.67 -11.67
#